data_AF-A0A1A9WWD4-F1
#
_entry.id   AF-A0A1A9WWD4-F1
#
_cell.length_a   1.000
_cell.length_b   1.000
_cell.length_c   1.000
_cell.angle_alpha   90.00
_cell.angle_beta   90.00
_cell.angle_gamma   90.00
#
_symmetry.space_group_name_H-M   'P 1'
#
loop_
_entity.id
_entity.type
_entity.pdbx_description
1 polymer ?
#
loop_
_entity_poly.entity_id
_entity_poly.type
_entity_poly.pdbx_seq_one_letter_code
_entity_poly.pdbx_strand_id
1 'polypeptide(L)'
;MNRQPKISPLQSWEIFLQSRSTSSQTVALLSCFVCDEKSSETIKCVEELSGPLRSMPDLARRIVKISTECKLELDEEAYVEKFRPYLMDLLLIWCKGASFLSVCEMTDIFEGSVIRCLRRLEELLYQICQIAKGVGEHHRYFGI
;
A
#
# COMPACT_ATOMS: atom_id res chain seq x y z
N MET A 1 -6.04 5.89 -36.17
CA MET A 1 -7.25 5.81 -35.34
C MET A 1 -7.20 4.51 -34.54
N ASN A 2 -6.51 4.53 -33.39
CA ASN A 2 -6.17 3.32 -32.63
C ASN A 2 -7.34 3.00 -31.68
N ARG A 3 -8.17 2.01 -32.01
CA ARG A 3 -9.27 1.58 -31.15
C ARG A 3 -8.68 0.76 -30.01
N GLN A 4 -8.72 1.30 -28.80
CA GLN A 4 -8.44 0.53 -27.59
C GLN A 4 -9.41 -0.68 -27.56
N PRO A 5 -8.92 -1.91 -27.31
CA PRO A 5 -9.78 -3.08 -27.25
C PRO A 5 -10.77 -2.95 -26.09
N LYS A 6 -12.07 -3.12 -26.37
CA LYS A 6 -13.12 -3.12 -25.34
C LYS A 6 -12.98 -4.39 -24.51
N ILE A 7 -12.39 -4.26 -23.33
CA ILE A 7 -12.31 -5.33 -22.33
C ILE A 7 -13.73 -5.61 -21.81
N SER A 8 -14.17 -6.86 -21.87
CA SER A 8 -15.48 -7.27 -21.36
C SER A 8 -15.51 -7.17 -19.82
N PRO A 9 -16.66 -6.92 -19.18
CA PRO A 9 -16.75 -6.85 -17.72
C PRO A 9 -16.13 -8.07 -17.04
N LEU A 10 -16.40 -9.28 -17.55
CA LEU A 10 -15.84 -10.53 -17.02
C LEU A 10 -14.31 -10.59 -17.10
N GLN A 11 -13.70 -10.11 -18.20
CA GLN A 11 -12.25 -9.98 -18.27
C GLN A 11 -11.70 -8.90 -17.33
N SER A 12 -12.47 -7.85 -17.05
CA SER A 12 -12.10 -6.84 -16.05
C SER A 12 -12.06 -7.42 -14.64
N TRP A 13 -13.01 -8.30 -14.31
CA TRP A 13 -13.04 -9.03 -13.03
C TRP A 13 -11.96 -10.11 -12.97
N GLU A 14 -11.65 -10.78 -14.09
CA GLU A 14 -10.51 -11.71 -14.16
C GLU A 14 -9.17 -10.98 -13.98
N ILE A 15 -8.97 -9.80 -14.57
CA ILE A 15 -7.78 -8.96 -14.32
C ILE A 15 -7.67 -8.58 -12.82
N PHE A 16 -8.80 -8.26 -12.19
CA PHE A 16 -8.86 -7.96 -10.76
C PHE A 16 -8.58 -9.21 -9.89
N LEU A 17 -9.03 -10.39 -10.30
CA LEU A 17 -8.74 -11.67 -9.66
C LEU A 17 -7.29 -12.16 -9.92
N GLN A 18 -6.70 -11.81 -11.07
CA GLN A 18 -5.30 -12.09 -11.42
C GLN A 18 -4.33 -11.18 -10.64
N SER A 19 -4.79 -10.00 -10.20
CA SER A 19 -4.10 -9.09 -9.27
C SER A 19 -4.07 -9.64 -7.83
N ARG A 20 -3.78 -10.92 -7.67
CA ARG A 20 -3.77 -11.60 -6.37
C ARG A 20 -2.44 -11.31 -5.67
N SER A 21 -2.35 -10.16 -5.01
CA SER A 21 -1.26 -9.89 -4.07
C SER A 21 -1.33 -10.91 -2.93
N THR A 22 -0.20 -11.51 -2.56
CA THR A 22 -0.13 -12.37 -1.37
C THR A 22 -0.42 -11.55 -0.11
N SER A 23 -0.82 -12.20 0.99
CA SER A 23 -1.03 -11.50 2.27
C SER A 23 0.22 -10.71 2.67
N SER A 24 1.41 -11.28 2.48
CA SER A 24 2.69 -10.62 2.76
C SER A 24 2.94 -9.40 1.85
N GLN A 25 2.60 -9.48 0.56
CA GLN A 25 2.72 -8.35 -0.36
C GLN A 25 1.77 -7.20 0.00
N THR A 26 0.54 -7.52 0.40
CA THR A 26 -0.44 -6.52 0.86
C THR A 26 0.05 -5.81 2.13
N VAL A 27 0.54 -6.56 3.12
CA VAL A 27 1.09 -6.00 4.37
C VAL A 27 2.29 -5.10 4.06
N ALA A 28 3.19 -5.55 3.17
CA ALA A 28 4.34 -4.76 2.73
C ALA A 28 3.90 -3.44 2.08
N LEU A 29 2.94 -3.46 1.16
CA LEU A 29 2.44 -2.23 0.50
C LEU A 29 1.76 -1.28 1.50
N LEU A 30 0.94 -1.81 2.40
CA LEU A 30 0.26 -1.01 3.43
C LEU A 30 1.23 -0.35 4.41
N SER A 31 2.45 -0.87 4.56
CA SER A 31 3.50 -0.25 5.38
C SER A 31 3.83 1.18 4.94
N CYS A 32 3.68 1.49 3.65
CA CYS A 32 3.93 2.82 3.08
C CYS A 32 2.97 3.89 3.65
N PHE A 33 1.84 3.49 4.25
CA PHE A 33 0.85 4.40 4.83
C PHE A 33 1.08 4.68 6.32
N VAL A 34 1.90 3.88 7.00
CA VAL A 34 2.10 3.96 8.46
C VAL A 34 3.52 4.30 8.88
N CYS A 35 4.46 4.30 7.90
CA CYS A 35 5.85 4.64 8.12
C CYS A 35 6.07 6.16 8.00
N ASP A 36 6.30 6.81 9.14
CA ASP A 36 6.66 8.24 9.18
C ASP A 36 8.18 8.48 9.12
N GLU A 37 8.97 7.41 9.23
CA GLU A 37 10.42 7.49 9.38
C GLU A 37 11.11 7.83 8.05
N LYS A 38 12.31 8.41 8.15
CA LYS A 38 13.24 8.53 7.03
C LYS A 38 14.36 7.52 7.28
N SER A 39 14.73 6.78 6.24
CA SER A 39 15.91 5.93 6.24
C SER A 39 16.91 6.48 5.24
N SER A 40 18.20 6.41 5.56
CA SER A 40 19.27 6.69 4.60
C SER A 40 19.54 5.49 3.68
N GLU A 41 19.00 4.33 4.05
CA GLU A 41 19.12 3.08 3.32
C GLU A 41 17.88 2.86 2.44
N THR A 42 18.12 2.70 1.14
CA THR A 42 17.10 2.21 0.23
C THR A 42 17.21 0.69 0.19
N ILE A 43 16.39 0.02 0.99
CA ILE A 43 16.24 -1.44 0.85
C ILE A 43 15.68 -1.71 -0.54
N LYS A 44 16.30 -2.65 -1.26
CA LYS A 44 15.94 -2.95 -2.64
C LYS A 44 14.54 -3.53 -2.68
N CYS A 45 13.59 -2.72 -3.14
CA CYS A 45 12.22 -3.12 -3.44
C CYS A 45 12.22 -4.45 -4.17
N VAL A 46 11.65 -5.48 -3.55
CA VAL A 46 11.47 -6.79 -4.20
C VAL A 46 10.73 -6.59 -5.52
N GLU A 47 11.25 -7.17 -6.60
CA GLU A 47 10.79 -6.96 -7.98
C GLU A 47 9.27 -7.20 -8.14
N GLU A 48 8.72 -8.12 -7.35
CA GLU A 48 7.29 -8.44 -7.26
C GLU A 48 6.41 -7.28 -6.76
N LEU A 49 6.96 -6.34 -5.98
CA LEU A 49 6.25 -5.18 -5.42
C LEU A 49 6.43 -3.90 -6.24
N SER A 50 7.27 -3.94 -7.27
CA SER A 50 7.64 -2.77 -8.06
C SER A 50 6.47 -2.18 -8.87
N GLY A 51 5.52 -3.01 -9.31
CA GLY A 51 4.35 -2.57 -10.08
C GLY A 51 3.41 -1.68 -9.26
N PRO A 52 2.82 -2.18 -8.16
CA PRO A 52 1.94 -1.38 -7.31
C PRO A 52 2.64 -0.15 -6.73
N LEU A 53 3.90 -0.28 -6.30
CA LEU A 53 4.67 0.84 -5.76
C LEU A 53 4.85 1.97 -6.79
N ARG A 54 5.13 1.65 -8.05
CA ARG A 54 5.24 2.65 -9.14
C ARG A 54 3.94 3.42 -9.40
N SER A 55 2.79 2.81 -9.13
CA SER A 55 1.49 3.46 -9.32
C SER A 55 1.10 4.38 -8.15
N MET A 56 1.74 4.23 -6.98
CA MET A 56 1.38 4.99 -5.77
C MET A 56 1.55 6.50 -5.93
N PRO A 57 2.68 7.02 -6.47
CA PRO A 57 2.83 8.46 -6.70
C PRO A 57 1.79 9.00 -7.67
N ASP A 58 1.42 8.25 -8.71
CA ASP A 58 0.41 8.68 -9.70
C ASP A 58 -0.97 8.83 -9.04
N LEU A 59 -1.34 7.89 -8.17
CA LEU A 59 -2.58 7.97 -7.39
C LEU A 59 -2.55 9.12 -6.38
N ALA A 60 -1.44 9.32 -5.67
CA ALA A 60 -1.27 10.41 -4.73
C ALA A 60 -1.42 11.78 -5.42
N ARG A 61 -0.77 11.97 -6.57
CA ARG A 61 -0.91 13.19 -7.38
C ARG A 61 -2.33 13.41 -7.88
N ARG A 62 -3.03 12.33 -8.26
CA ARG A 62 -4.45 12.40 -8.63
C ARG A 62 -5.32 12.86 -7.46
N ILE A 63 -5.05 12.38 -6.24
CA ILE A 63 -5.75 12.82 -5.04
C ILE A 63 -5.51 14.31 -4.80
N VAL A 64 -4.25 14.77 -4.83
CA VAL A 64 -3.88 16.19 -4.67
C VAL A 64 -4.62 17.08 -5.67
N LYS A 65 -4.66 16.66 -6.94
CA LYS A 65 -5.39 17.39 -7.99
C LYS A 65 -6.87 17.55 -7.65
N ILE A 66 -7.55 16.46 -7.29
CA ILE A 66 -8.98 16.49 -6.93
C ILE A 66 -9.20 17.34 -5.66
N SER A 67 -8.33 17.21 -4.66
CA SER A 67 -8.39 18.03 -3.44
C SER A 67 -8.26 19.53 -3.75
N THR A 68 -7.36 19.90 -4.67
CA THR A 68 -7.18 21.28 -5.12
C THR A 68 -8.43 21.80 -5.85
N GLU A 69 -9.05 20.97 -6.71
CA GLU A 69 -10.33 21.29 -7.36
C GLU A 69 -11.45 21.54 -6.34
N CYS A 70 -11.40 20.86 -5.19
CA CYS A 70 -12.30 21.05 -4.05
C CYS A 70 -11.88 22.17 -3.08
N LYS A 71 -10.89 23.02 -3.45
CA LYS A 71 -10.36 24.13 -2.63
C LYS A 71 -9.66 23.70 -1.34
N LEU A 72 -9.12 22.48 -1.30
CA LEU A 72 -8.20 22.02 -0.27
C LEU A 72 -6.78 22.20 -0.80
N GLU A 73 -6.06 23.19 -0.28
CA GLU A 73 -4.66 23.42 -0.64
C GLU A 73 -3.79 22.30 -0.06
N LEU A 74 -3.20 21.51 -0.95
CA LEU A 74 -2.25 20.46 -0.61
C LEU A 74 -0.97 20.69 -1.42
N ASP A 75 0.18 20.63 -0.75
CA ASP A 75 1.46 20.58 -1.44
C ASP A 75 1.67 19.18 -2.03
N GLU A 76 1.82 19.10 -3.35
CA GLU A 76 1.88 17.84 -4.09
C GLU A 76 3.09 17.00 -3.67
N GLU A 77 4.27 17.63 -3.61
CA GLU A 77 5.52 16.96 -3.29
C GLU A 77 5.48 16.42 -1.86
N ALA A 78 5.10 17.26 -0.89
CA ALA A 78 4.96 16.87 0.51
C ALA A 78 3.87 15.81 0.72
N TYR A 79 2.85 15.73 -0.14
CA TYR A 79 1.84 14.67 -0.08
C TYR A 79 2.38 13.34 -0.61
N VAL A 80 3.09 13.35 -1.74
CA VAL A 80 3.72 12.16 -2.31
C VAL A 80 4.82 11.63 -1.39
N GLU A 81 5.62 12.50 -0.78
CA GLU A 81 6.70 12.14 0.15
C GLU A 81 6.24 11.43 1.44
N LYS A 82 4.93 11.44 1.75
CA LYS A 82 4.37 10.69 2.88
C LYS A 82 4.39 9.19 2.62
N PHE A 83 4.36 8.76 1.37
CA PHE A 83 4.32 7.34 1.01
C PHE A 83 5.74 6.80 0.87
N ARG A 84 6.28 6.28 1.95
CA ARG A 84 7.69 5.86 2.04
C ARG A 84 7.82 4.34 2.08
N PRO A 85 8.47 3.72 1.08
CA PRO A 85 8.61 2.27 1.03
C PRO A 85 9.77 1.71 1.90
N TYR A 86 10.30 2.47 2.87
CA TYR A 86 11.48 2.06 3.64
C TYR A 86 11.27 0.77 4.45
N LEU A 87 10.06 0.54 4.95
CA LEU A 87 9.72 -0.66 5.73
C LEU A 87 9.13 -1.79 4.87
N MET A 88 8.93 -1.57 3.57
CA MET A 88 8.19 -2.50 2.73
C MET A 88 8.87 -3.86 2.64
N ASP A 89 10.16 -3.89 2.30
CA ASP A 89 10.93 -5.14 2.19
C ASP A 89 11.18 -5.77 3.57
N LEU A 90 11.38 -4.93 4.59
CA LEU A 90 11.57 -5.35 5.96
C LEU A 90 10.38 -6.17 6.47
N LEU A 91 9.16 -5.66 6.24
CA LEU A 91 7.93 -6.33 6.63
C LEU A 91 7.60 -7.52 5.76
N LEU A 92 7.98 -7.51 4.47
CA LEU A 92 7.84 -8.68 3.61
C LEU A 92 8.65 -9.86 4.16
N ILE A 93 9.91 -9.62 4.57
CA ILE A 93 10.80 -10.66 5.11
C ILE A 93 10.35 -11.09 6.51
N TRP A 94 9.88 -10.15 7.33
CA TRP A 94 9.22 -10.45 8.61
C TRP A 94 8.02 -11.39 8.43
N CYS A 95 7.13 -11.09 7.48
CA CYS A 95 5.98 -11.94 7.16
C CYS A 95 6.37 -13.32 6.60
N LYS A 96 7.60 -13.47 6.10
CA LYS A 96 8.16 -14.75 5.65
C LYS A 96 8.83 -15.53 6.81
N GLY A 97 8.78 -15.03 8.04
CA GLY A 97 9.22 -15.72 9.26
C GLY A 97 10.61 -15.33 9.75
N ALA A 98 11.19 -14.23 9.27
CA ALA A 98 12.46 -13.74 9.83
C ALA A 98 12.32 -13.30 11.29
N SER A 99 13.42 -13.40 12.04
CA SER A 99 13.47 -12.93 13.43
C SER A 99 13.51 -11.40 13.52
N PHE A 100 13.15 -10.86 14.69
CA PHE A 100 13.06 -9.40 14.84
C PHE A 100 14.45 -8.79 14.82
N LEU A 101 15.41 -9.50 15.40
CA LEU A 101 16.82 -9.15 15.34
C LEU A 101 17.31 -9.04 13.89
N SER A 102 17.03 -10.06 13.07
CA SER A 102 17.43 -10.04 11.65
C SER A 102 16.81 -8.87 10.88
N VAL A 103 15.57 -8.52 11.21
CA VAL A 103 14.89 -7.35 10.66
C VAL A 103 15.62 -6.06 11.07
N CYS A 104 15.92 -5.88 12.36
CA CYS A 104 16.62 -4.69 12.85
C CYS A 104 18.03 -4.54 12.29
N GLU A 105 18.72 -5.64 11.97
CA GLU A 105 20.05 -5.62 11.35
C GLU A 105 20.03 -5.20 9.85
N MET A 106 18.85 -5.20 9.21
CA MET A 106 18.68 -4.87 7.79
C MET A 106 18.31 -3.40 7.53
N THR A 107 18.20 -2.58 8.59
CA THR A 107 17.78 -1.18 8.48
C THR A 107 18.49 -0.32 9.51
N ASP A 108 18.72 0.94 9.16
CA ASP A 108 19.17 2.00 10.08
C ASP A 108 18.04 2.59 10.95
N ILE A 109 16.79 2.15 10.77
CA ILE A 109 15.64 2.60 11.55
C ILE A 109 15.68 1.99 12.96
N PHE A 110 15.61 2.83 13.99
CA PHE A 110 15.53 2.40 15.38
C PHE A 110 14.41 1.38 15.62
N GLU A 111 14.69 0.38 16.45
CA GLU A 111 13.80 -0.76 16.72
C GLU A 111 12.47 -0.30 17.30
N GLY A 112 12.48 0.74 18.14
CA GLY A 112 11.27 1.36 18.68
C GLY A 112 10.36 1.94 17.60
N SER A 113 10.94 2.48 16.52
CA SER A 113 10.18 2.98 15.38
C SER A 113 9.63 1.84 14.51
N VAL A 114 10.40 0.75 14.32
CA VAL A 114 9.90 -0.47 13.66
C VAL A 114 8.70 -1.05 14.41
N ILE A 115 8.80 -1.20 15.73
CA ILE A 115 7.70 -1.70 16.59
C ILE A 115 6.47 -0.79 16.48
N ARG A 116 6.66 0.53 16.50
CA ARG A 116 5.56 1.49 16.34
C ARG A 116 4.86 1.34 14.99
N CYS A 117 5.62 1.15 13.92
CA CYS A 117 5.08 0.93 12.58
C CYS A 117 4.31 -0.39 12.49
N LEU A 118 4.82 -1.48 13.07
CA LEU A 118 4.12 -2.77 13.15
C LEU A 118 2.77 -2.64 13.85
N ARG A 119 2.71 -1.94 14.99
CA ARG A 119 1.46 -1.71 15.72
C ARG A 119 0.44 -0.89 14.93
N ARG A 120 0.89 0.20 14.28
CA ARG A 120 0.03 1.01 13.40
C ARG A 120 -0.48 0.21 12.20
N LEU A 121 0.35 -0.68 11.66
CA LEU A 121 -0.03 -1.54 10.56
C LEU A 121 -1.10 -2.55 10.99
N GLU A 122 -0.97 -3.14 12.18
CA GLU A 122 -1.99 -4.00 12.77
C GLU A 122 -3.33 -3.27 12.91
N GLU A 123 -3.31 -2.05 13.45
CA GLU A 123 -4.50 -1.18 13.58
C GLU A 123 -5.13 -0.89 12.20
N LEU A 124 -4.32 -0.55 11.20
CA LEU A 124 -4.77 -0.30 9.83
C LEU A 124 -5.42 -1.55 9.19
N LEU A 125 -4.78 -2.72 9.33
CA LEU A 125 -5.31 -3.99 8.83
C LEU A 125 -6.65 -4.33 9.48
N TYR A 126 -6.76 -4.09 10.79
CA TYR A 126 -8.01 -4.28 11.51
C TYR A 126 -9.12 -3.39 10.96
N GLN A 127 -8.84 -2.10 10.74
CA GLN A 127 -9.79 -1.16 10.15
C GLN A 127 -10.22 -1.57 8.73
N ILE A 128 -9.27 -1.98 7.88
CA ILE A 128 -9.57 -2.47 6.52
C ILE A 128 -10.48 -3.70 6.58
N CYS A 129 -10.24 -4.63 7.52
CA CYS A 129 -11.09 -5.80 7.71
C CYS A 129 -12.53 -5.41 8.09
N GLN A 130 -12.72 -4.41 8.97
CA GLN A 130 -14.06 -3.92 9.31
C GLN A 130 -14.75 -3.26 8.12
N ILE A 131 -14.03 -2.44 7.35
CA ILE A 131 -14.56 -1.79 6.14
C ILE A 131 -14.97 -2.84 5.11
N ALA A 132 -14.12 -3.85 4.88
CA ALA A 132 -14.39 -4.93 3.94
C ALA A 132 -15.67 -5.71 4.29
N LYS A 133 -15.91 -5.97 5.58
CA LYS A 133 -17.17 -6.59 6.05
C LYS A 133 -18.38 -5.71 5.72
N GLY A 134 -18.30 -4.40 6.02
CA GLY A 134 -19.40 -3.48 5.73
C GLY A 134 -19.72 -3.36 4.24
N VAL A 135 -18.70 -3.32 3.37
CA VAL A 135 -18.89 -3.29 1.90
C VAL A 135 -19.56 -4.58 1.40
N GLY A 136 -19.17 -5.75 1.95
CA GLY A 136 -19.77 -7.03 1.62
C GLY A 136 -21.24 -7.15 2.04
N GLU A 137 -21.62 -6.52 3.15
CA GLU A 137 -23.03 -6.43 3.57
C GLU A 137 -23.82 -5.50 2.65
N HIS A 138 -23.30 -4.31 2.32
CA HIS A 138 -23.96 -3.38 1.38
C HIS A 138 -24.15 -3.98 -0.02
N HIS A 139 -23.22 -4.79 -0.52
CA HIS A 139 -23.37 -5.48 -1.79
C HIS A 139 -24.55 -6.49 -1.79
N ARG A 140 -24.85 -7.12 -0.65
CA ARG A 140 -26.04 -8.00 -0.51
C ARG A 140 -27.36 -7.24 -0.52
N TYR A 141 -27.40 -5.99 -0.07
CA TYR A 141 -28.63 -5.19 -0.03
C TYR A 141 -29.00 -4.56 -1.39
N PHE A 142 -28.03 -4.36 -2.28
CA PHE A 142 -28.23 -3.79 -3.62
C PHE A 142 -28.29 -4.85 -4.73
N GLY A 143 -28.74 -6.07 -4.40
CA GLY A 143 -28.85 -7.20 -5.33
C GLY A 143 -29.26 -6.79 -6.75
N ILE A 144 -28.27 -6.86 -7.65
CA ILE A 144 -28.44 -7.04 -9.08
C ILE A 144 -28.12 -8.50 -9.35
#